data_AF-A0A937KEM7-F1
#
_entry.id   AF-A0A937KEM7-F1
#
_cell.length_a   1.000
_cell.length_b   1.000
_cell.length_c   1.000
_cell.angle_alpha   90.00
_cell.angle_beta   90.00
_cell.angle_gamma   90.00
#
_symmetry.space_group_name_H-M   'P 1'
#
loop_
_entity.id
_entity.type
_entity.pdbx_description
1 polymer ?
#
loop_
_entity_poly.entity_id
_entity_poly.type
_entity_poly.pdbx_seq_one_letter_code
_entity_poly.pdbx_strand_id
1 'polypeptide(L)'
;MSKKKSDALFHLIKSLKKSEKRYFRLFVSAEESGHDKKYIRLFDLIDTQGHFDEEALLKKDPSINPKQLSNLKAHLYKKILQGIRQYNQSTVLDIQIREMIDHAQILFNRSLYDQCATVLKKAKKQAHKIDNLELQLEILKWEKNVLTQTVGPGNQNRVNRIIEEVQDTNNRINNINSFTNLSVKLNSLYYKIGFIRNKSDYEKIVNMFSISMPSFNEEELSLNEKLNLYSLFVNYYFFIQDFENGYKFAKKWVALFDKHKEIRISKVDMYLSAINNLMIAQYKIYKYYEFVETSRQLREIRQFPKNVINENIRLKLLKYSYVHEFNRFFMLGDFDLGVSLLTKIKPGLEQFITQLDNHSTMIMYYKIACLYFGNSNYSDAISWLNRIINSDKVDIREDIHSFARILNLISHYELGNVDVIDYYIRSTYRFLLKKDDMYDFQKYILKFLKKLSYRFTEDKLIPEFKKLRKQLLPLQSNPYEKRAFIYFDIIAWLECKIQKRSVAEVISEKAQVILKKQRKAA
;
A
#
# COMPACT_ATOMS: atom_id res chain seq x y z
N MET A 1 25.03 -21.34 -21.41
CA MET A 1 24.19 -21.11 -20.21
C MET A 1 22.96 -22.00 -20.29
N SER A 2 22.79 -22.95 -19.36
CA SER A 2 21.66 -23.89 -19.39
C SER A 2 20.34 -23.12 -19.26
N LYS A 3 19.39 -23.33 -20.17
CA LYS A 3 18.01 -22.84 -20.03
C LYS A 3 17.46 -23.42 -18.74
N LYS A 4 17.28 -22.62 -17.68
CA LYS A 4 16.42 -22.99 -16.55
C LYS A 4 15.12 -23.52 -17.15
N LYS A 5 14.76 -24.78 -16.88
CA LYS A 5 13.47 -25.34 -17.29
C LYS A 5 12.39 -24.41 -16.71
N SER A 6 11.58 -23.80 -17.57
CA SER A 6 10.59 -22.81 -17.14
C SER A 6 9.38 -23.51 -16.52
N ASP A 7 9.13 -23.24 -15.24
CA ASP A 7 7.98 -23.75 -14.47
C ASP A 7 6.73 -22.86 -14.64
N ALA A 8 6.77 -21.89 -15.55
CA ALA A 8 5.71 -20.91 -15.76
C ALA A 8 4.35 -21.57 -16.06
N LEU A 9 4.34 -22.64 -16.86
CA LEU A 9 3.11 -23.38 -17.18
C LEU A 9 2.53 -24.08 -15.96
N PHE A 10 3.38 -24.69 -15.12
CA PHE A 10 2.94 -25.31 -13.87
C PHE A 10 2.28 -24.28 -12.96
N HIS A 11 2.93 -23.12 -12.76
CA HIS A 11 2.37 -22.05 -11.95
C HIS A 11 1.04 -21.51 -12.50
N LEU A 12 0.91 -21.35 -13.82
CA LEU A 12 -0.35 -20.94 -14.44
C LEU A 12 -1.45 -21.99 -14.21
N ILE A 13 -1.18 -23.28 -14.43
CA ILE A 13 -2.18 -24.34 -14.21
C ILE A 13 -2.63 -24.38 -12.74
N LYS A 14 -1.69 -24.21 -11.82
CA LYS A 14 -1.97 -24.20 -10.38
C LYS A 14 -2.72 -22.96 -9.91
N SER A 15 -2.64 -21.84 -10.60
CA SER A 15 -3.38 -20.63 -10.25
C SER A 15 -4.85 -20.68 -10.68
N LEU A 16 -5.23 -21.57 -11.61
CA LEU A 16 -6.61 -21.69 -12.10
C LEU A 16 -7.57 -22.25 -11.04
N LYS A 17 -8.75 -21.66 -10.95
CA LYS A 17 -9.89 -22.18 -10.17
C LYS A 17 -10.45 -23.44 -10.78
N LYS A 18 -11.13 -24.26 -9.97
CA LYS A 18 -11.82 -25.48 -10.46
C LYS A 18 -12.77 -25.19 -11.64
N SER A 19 -13.49 -24.08 -11.61
CA SER A 19 -14.38 -23.65 -12.70
C SER A 19 -13.62 -23.29 -13.98
N GLU A 20 -12.51 -22.57 -13.87
CA GLU A 20 -11.62 -22.20 -14.98
C GLU A 20 -10.99 -23.43 -15.63
N LYS A 21 -10.51 -24.39 -14.81
CA LYS A 21 -9.97 -25.67 -15.31
C LYS A 21 -11.03 -26.48 -16.06
N ARG A 22 -12.26 -26.53 -15.52
CA ARG A 22 -13.38 -27.21 -16.19
C ARG A 22 -13.71 -26.55 -17.52
N TYR A 23 -13.81 -25.22 -17.54
CA TYR A 23 -14.07 -24.48 -18.77
C TYR A 23 -12.97 -24.71 -19.81
N PHE A 24 -11.69 -24.65 -19.42
CA PHE A 24 -10.58 -24.88 -20.34
C PHE A 24 -10.65 -26.26 -21.01
N ARG A 25 -10.97 -27.32 -20.25
CA ARG A 25 -11.16 -28.67 -20.84
C ARG A 25 -12.27 -28.69 -21.88
N LEU A 26 -13.39 -28.01 -21.63
CA LEU A 26 -14.49 -27.90 -22.59
C LEU A 26 -14.09 -27.09 -23.83
N PHE A 27 -13.41 -25.96 -23.62
CA PHE A 27 -12.92 -25.08 -24.68
C PHE A 27 -12.01 -25.82 -25.67
N VAL A 28 -11.06 -26.62 -25.17
CA VAL A 28 -10.16 -27.40 -26.02
C VAL A 28 -10.86 -28.61 -26.65
N SER A 29 -11.83 -29.22 -25.95
CA SER A 29 -12.57 -30.37 -26.49
C SER A 29 -13.55 -29.99 -27.61
N ALA A 30 -13.93 -28.72 -27.71
CA ALA A 30 -14.82 -28.22 -28.76
C ALA A 30 -14.10 -27.95 -30.10
N GLU A 31 -12.76 -27.92 -30.11
CA GLU A 31 -11.95 -27.83 -31.33
C GLU A 31 -11.67 -29.26 -31.84
N GLU A 32 -12.13 -29.61 -33.05
CA GLU A 32 -12.14 -31.01 -33.57
C GLU A 32 -10.78 -31.54 -34.05
N SER A 33 -9.65 -31.27 -33.38
CA SER A 33 -8.33 -31.75 -33.82
C SER A 33 -7.68 -32.77 -32.87
N GLY A 34 -7.06 -33.82 -33.43
CA GLY A 34 -6.35 -34.85 -32.65
C GLY A 34 -5.19 -34.33 -31.80
N HIS A 35 -4.69 -33.11 -32.09
CA HIS A 35 -3.68 -32.42 -31.27
C HIS A 35 -4.24 -31.94 -29.92
N ASP A 36 -5.54 -31.73 -29.82
CA ASP A 36 -6.20 -31.18 -28.63
C ASP A 36 -6.27 -32.18 -27.47
N LYS A 37 -6.35 -33.48 -27.79
CA LYS A 37 -6.23 -34.57 -26.80
C LYS A 37 -4.86 -34.59 -26.14
N LYS A 38 -3.77 -34.22 -26.85
CA LYS A 38 -2.42 -34.15 -26.27
C LYS A 38 -2.28 -32.98 -25.29
N TYR A 39 -2.92 -31.84 -25.59
CA TYR A 39 -2.90 -30.68 -24.69
C TYR A 39 -3.67 -30.93 -23.40
N ILE A 40 -4.85 -31.56 -23.47
CA ILE A 40 -5.63 -31.92 -22.28
C ILE A 40 -4.86 -32.91 -21.41
N ARG A 41 -4.26 -33.95 -22.01
CA ARG A 41 -3.42 -34.91 -21.26
C ARG A 41 -2.24 -34.23 -20.57
N LEU A 42 -1.50 -33.39 -21.30
CA LEU A 42 -0.38 -32.65 -20.72
C LEU A 42 -0.84 -31.73 -19.58
N PHE A 43 -1.97 -31.05 -19.76
CA PHE A 43 -2.58 -30.21 -18.74
C PHE A 43 -2.91 -31.00 -17.46
N ASP A 44 -3.60 -32.14 -17.61
CA ASP A 44 -4.00 -32.96 -16.47
C ASP A 44 -2.79 -33.56 -15.75
N LEU A 45 -1.77 -34.04 -16.48
CA LEU A 45 -0.53 -34.54 -15.88
C LEU A 45 0.15 -33.47 -15.02
N ILE A 46 0.30 -32.25 -15.54
CA ILE A 46 0.90 -31.13 -14.80
C ILE A 46 0.00 -30.73 -13.61
N ASP A 47 -1.32 -30.73 -13.77
CA ASP A 47 -2.25 -30.37 -12.70
C ASP A 47 -2.23 -31.37 -11.52
N THR A 48 -1.90 -32.64 -11.76
CA THR A 48 -1.76 -33.63 -10.67
C THR A 48 -0.47 -33.50 -9.87
N GLN A 49 0.56 -32.86 -10.41
CA GLN A 49 1.85 -32.76 -9.73
C GLN A 49 1.81 -31.79 -8.54
N GLY A 50 2.44 -32.15 -7.42
CA GLY A 50 2.61 -31.23 -6.28
C GLY A 50 3.73 -30.21 -6.51
N HIS A 51 4.79 -30.62 -7.20
CA HIS A 51 5.93 -29.83 -7.66
C HIS A 51 6.22 -30.21 -9.12
N PHE A 52 6.70 -29.29 -9.93
CA PHE A 52 6.95 -29.58 -11.34
C PHE A 52 8.12 -30.57 -11.51
N ASP A 53 7.84 -31.73 -12.09
CA ASP A 53 8.85 -32.74 -12.42
C ASP A 53 8.64 -33.19 -13.87
N GLU A 54 9.57 -32.77 -14.73
CA GLU A 54 9.54 -33.07 -16.16
C GLU A 54 9.82 -34.54 -16.47
N GLU A 55 10.71 -35.18 -15.71
CA GLU A 55 11.08 -36.58 -15.95
C GLU A 55 9.94 -37.51 -15.52
N ALA A 56 9.31 -37.23 -14.38
CA ALA A 56 8.13 -37.96 -13.95
C ALA A 56 6.96 -37.80 -14.95
N LEU A 57 6.82 -36.64 -15.57
CA LEU A 57 5.82 -36.38 -16.60
C LEU A 57 6.06 -37.24 -17.85
N LEU A 58 7.28 -37.25 -18.36
CA LEU A 58 7.66 -38.05 -19.55
C LEU A 58 7.59 -39.56 -19.29
N LYS A 59 7.90 -40.01 -18.06
CA LYS A 59 7.71 -41.41 -17.65
C LYS A 59 6.23 -41.81 -17.61
N LYS A 60 5.34 -40.90 -17.20
CA LYS A 60 3.88 -41.17 -17.12
C LYS A 60 3.18 -41.18 -18.47
N ASP A 61 3.67 -40.44 -19.47
CA ASP A 61 3.12 -40.45 -20.83
C ASP A 61 4.21 -40.53 -21.90
N PRO A 62 4.61 -41.76 -22.29
CA PRO A 62 5.62 -42.00 -23.32
C PRO A 62 5.22 -41.49 -24.72
N SER A 63 3.94 -41.13 -24.95
CA SER A 63 3.51 -40.56 -26.23
C SER A 63 3.99 -39.11 -26.44
N ILE A 64 4.48 -38.47 -25.38
CA ILE A 64 5.05 -37.13 -25.40
C ILE A 64 6.55 -37.24 -25.73
N ASN A 65 6.92 -36.87 -26.97
CA ASN A 65 8.32 -36.83 -27.37
C ASN A 65 9.08 -35.76 -26.55
N PRO A 66 10.16 -36.12 -25.83
CA PRO A 66 10.96 -35.16 -25.04
C PRO A 66 11.44 -33.96 -25.86
N LYS A 67 11.77 -34.16 -27.15
CA LYS A 67 12.20 -33.08 -28.06
C LYS A 67 11.08 -32.07 -28.37
N GLN A 68 9.82 -32.50 -28.29
CA GLN A 68 8.64 -31.66 -28.57
C GLN A 68 8.02 -31.05 -27.31
N LEU A 69 8.39 -31.52 -26.11
CA LEU A 69 7.78 -31.08 -24.86
C LEU A 69 7.85 -29.57 -24.65
N SER A 70 8.99 -28.93 -24.98
CA SER A 70 9.12 -27.48 -24.87
C SER A 70 8.07 -26.74 -25.71
N ASN A 71 7.83 -27.21 -26.95
CA ASN A 71 6.83 -26.61 -27.84
C ASN A 71 5.42 -26.91 -27.34
N LEU A 72 5.14 -28.14 -26.93
CA LEU A 72 3.85 -28.53 -26.35
C LEU A 72 3.49 -27.68 -25.12
N LYS A 73 4.47 -27.44 -24.22
CA LYS A 73 4.28 -26.56 -23.06
C LYS A 73 3.96 -25.12 -23.49
N ALA A 74 4.68 -24.57 -24.47
CA ALA A 74 4.44 -23.21 -24.96
C ALA A 74 3.06 -23.06 -25.63
N HIS A 75 2.64 -24.06 -26.43
CA HIS A 75 1.32 -24.08 -27.06
C HIS A 75 0.20 -24.23 -26.03
N LEU A 76 0.34 -25.15 -25.08
CA LEU A 76 -0.63 -25.35 -24.00
C LEU A 76 -0.77 -24.06 -23.17
N TYR A 77 0.34 -23.39 -22.85
CA TYR A 77 0.31 -22.10 -22.17
C TYR A 77 -0.55 -21.06 -22.92
N LYS A 78 -0.32 -20.92 -24.24
CA LYS A 78 -1.09 -20.00 -25.09
C LYS A 78 -2.58 -20.38 -25.15
N LYS A 79 -2.90 -21.67 -25.30
CA LYS A 79 -4.28 -22.18 -25.33
C LYS A 79 -5.01 -21.94 -24.01
N ILE A 80 -4.34 -22.14 -22.87
CA ILE A 80 -4.89 -21.81 -21.56
C ILE A 80 -5.25 -20.33 -21.51
N LEU A 81 -4.34 -19.43 -21.88
CA LEU A 81 -4.63 -17.99 -21.87
C LEU A 81 -5.82 -17.61 -22.79
N GLN A 82 -5.94 -18.25 -23.96
CA GLN A 82 -7.09 -18.04 -24.86
C GLN A 82 -8.40 -18.50 -24.23
N GLY A 83 -8.44 -19.72 -23.68
CA GLY A 83 -9.63 -20.26 -23.04
C GLY A 83 -10.04 -19.45 -21.82
N ILE A 84 -9.09 -19.06 -20.97
CA ILE A 84 -9.35 -18.22 -19.80
C ILE A 84 -9.78 -16.80 -20.18
N ARG A 85 -9.26 -16.23 -21.27
CA ARG A 85 -9.75 -14.94 -21.79
C ARG A 85 -11.23 -15.03 -22.18
N GLN A 86 -11.62 -16.09 -22.89
CA GLN A 86 -13.01 -16.31 -23.31
C GLN A 86 -13.93 -16.57 -22.11
N TYR A 87 -13.49 -17.36 -21.12
CA TYR A 87 -14.22 -17.57 -19.87
C TYR A 87 -14.54 -16.25 -19.17
N ASN A 88 -13.59 -15.30 -19.18
CA ASN A 88 -13.71 -14.03 -18.49
C ASN A 88 -14.50 -12.96 -19.27
N GLN A 89 -14.80 -13.18 -20.56
CA GLN A 89 -15.40 -12.19 -21.46
C GLN A 89 -16.72 -11.59 -20.94
N SER A 90 -17.55 -12.38 -20.26
CA SER A 90 -18.83 -11.92 -19.70
C SER A 90 -18.70 -11.19 -18.36
N THR A 91 -17.53 -11.29 -17.71
CA THR A 91 -17.30 -10.79 -16.33
C THR A 91 -16.32 -9.62 -16.28
N VAL A 92 -15.37 -9.55 -17.21
CA VAL A 92 -14.32 -8.52 -17.25
C VAL A 92 -14.63 -7.54 -18.38
N LEU A 93 -15.20 -6.38 -18.03
CA LEU A 93 -15.69 -5.38 -18.98
C LEU A 93 -14.60 -4.87 -19.94
N ASP A 94 -13.35 -4.73 -19.48
CA ASP A 94 -12.23 -4.34 -20.35
C ASP A 94 -11.96 -5.36 -21.48
N ILE A 95 -12.11 -6.66 -21.20
CA ILE A 95 -11.95 -7.72 -22.22
C ILE A 95 -13.09 -7.62 -23.24
N GLN A 96 -14.32 -7.41 -22.76
CA GLN A 96 -15.48 -7.24 -23.63
C GLN A 96 -15.33 -6.02 -24.55
N ILE A 97 -14.86 -4.89 -24.03
CA ILE A 97 -14.67 -3.66 -24.81
C ILE A 97 -13.56 -3.85 -25.86
N ARG A 98 -12.43 -4.48 -25.50
CA ARG A 98 -11.35 -4.77 -26.45
C ARG A 98 -11.81 -5.69 -27.58
N GLU A 99 -12.60 -6.72 -27.27
CA GLU A 99 -13.19 -7.56 -28.31
C GLU A 99 -14.12 -6.76 -29.23
N MET A 100 -14.89 -5.82 -28.70
CA MET A 100 -15.72 -4.95 -29.54
C MET A 100 -14.87 -4.03 -30.44
N ILE A 101 -13.71 -3.57 -29.96
CA ILE A 101 -12.75 -2.82 -30.77
C ILE A 101 -12.18 -3.74 -31.87
N ASP A 102 -11.83 -4.99 -31.57
CA ASP A 102 -11.39 -5.99 -32.54
C ASP A 102 -12.47 -6.24 -33.61
N HIS A 103 -13.74 -6.38 -33.21
CA HIS A 103 -14.87 -6.49 -34.13
C HIS A 103 -15.02 -5.24 -35.00
N ALA A 104 -14.90 -4.05 -34.43
CA ALA A 104 -14.95 -2.80 -35.18
C ALA A 104 -13.85 -2.72 -36.24
N GLN A 105 -12.62 -3.14 -35.90
CA GLN A 105 -11.51 -3.22 -36.84
C GLN A 105 -11.78 -4.21 -37.99
N ILE A 106 -12.31 -5.39 -37.69
CA ILE A 106 -12.67 -6.40 -38.70
C ILE A 106 -13.73 -5.86 -39.66
N LEU A 107 -14.79 -5.23 -39.13
CA LEU A 107 -15.86 -4.64 -39.92
C LEU A 107 -15.37 -3.48 -40.79
N PHE A 108 -14.51 -2.63 -40.24
CA PHE A 108 -13.86 -1.54 -40.97
C PHE A 108 -13.04 -2.06 -42.17
N ASN A 109 -12.21 -3.09 -41.94
CA ASN A 109 -11.39 -3.70 -43.00
C ASN A 109 -12.22 -4.37 -44.11
N ARG A 110 -13.50 -4.67 -43.83
CA ARG A 110 -14.46 -5.20 -44.80
C ARG A 110 -15.36 -4.12 -45.41
N SER A 111 -15.05 -2.84 -45.19
CA SER A 111 -15.84 -1.68 -45.63
C SER A 111 -17.29 -1.65 -45.09
N LEU A 112 -17.57 -2.35 -43.99
CA LEU A 112 -18.88 -2.37 -43.33
C LEU A 112 -18.98 -1.23 -42.30
N TYR A 113 -18.90 0.02 -42.77
CA TYR A 113 -18.72 1.20 -41.90
C TYR A 113 -19.87 1.48 -40.93
N ASP A 114 -21.13 1.28 -41.34
CA ASP A 114 -22.28 1.48 -40.44
C ASP A 114 -22.33 0.45 -39.32
N GLN A 115 -21.95 -0.80 -39.62
CA GLN A 115 -21.83 -1.85 -38.62
C GLN A 115 -20.67 -1.55 -37.66
N CYS A 116 -19.54 -1.09 -38.19
CA CYS A 116 -18.40 -0.63 -37.41
C CYS A 116 -18.81 0.49 -36.43
N ALA A 117 -19.49 1.54 -36.91
CA ALA A 117 -19.99 2.64 -36.10
C ALA A 117 -20.93 2.17 -34.98
N THR A 118 -21.80 1.19 -35.29
CA THR A 118 -22.72 0.61 -34.31
C THR A 118 -21.99 -0.10 -33.17
N VAL A 119 -20.96 -0.90 -33.50
CA VAL A 119 -20.14 -1.58 -32.50
C VAL A 119 -19.35 -0.58 -31.65
N LEU A 120 -18.72 0.43 -32.28
CA LEU A 120 -17.97 1.48 -31.58
C LEU A 120 -18.86 2.27 -30.61
N LYS A 121 -20.09 2.63 -31.01
CA LYS A 121 -21.05 3.33 -30.13
C LYS A 121 -21.36 2.53 -28.87
N LYS A 122 -21.53 1.20 -29.00
CA LYS A 122 -21.76 0.31 -27.85
C LYS A 122 -20.50 0.18 -26.99
N ALA A 123 -19.31 0.08 -27.60
CA ALA A 123 -18.03 0.01 -26.89
C ALA A 123 -17.80 1.29 -26.08
N LYS A 124 -18.05 2.45 -26.69
CA LYS A 124 -17.91 3.78 -26.06
C LYS A 124 -18.78 3.92 -24.82
N LYS A 125 -20.05 3.51 -24.90
CA LYS A 125 -20.98 3.51 -23.76
C LYS A 125 -20.45 2.65 -22.61
N GLN A 126 -19.88 1.48 -22.91
CA GLN A 126 -19.31 0.60 -21.88
C GLN A 126 -18.02 1.18 -21.29
N ALA A 127 -17.13 1.75 -22.13
CA ALA A 127 -15.88 2.35 -21.70
C ALA A 127 -16.08 3.58 -20.80
N HIS A 128 -17.08 4.43 -21.11
CA HIS A 128 -17.48 5.52 -20.21
C HIS A 128 -18.04 5.02 -18.88
N LYS A 129 -18.84 3.93 -18.89
CA LYS A 129 -19.42 3.37 -17.66
C LYS A 129 -18.36 2.90 -16.67
N ILE A 130 -17.23 2.39 -17.16
CA ILE A 130 -16.13 1.92 -16.31
C ILE A 130 -15.02 2.96 -16.10
N ASP A 131 -15.18 4.15 -16.68
CA ASP A 131 -14.21 5.26 -16.63
C ASP A 131 -12.79 4.84 -17.09
N ASN A 132 -12.71 3.99 -18.12
CA ASN A 132 -11.43 3.57 -18.73
C ASN A 132 -11.10 4.50 -19.91
N LEU A 133 -10.20 5.46 -19.69
CA LEU A 133 -9.88 6.51 -20.65
C LEU A 133 -9.02 6.02 -21.81
N GLU A 134 -8.16 5.03 -21.58
CA GLU A 134 -7.30 4.45 -22.60
C GLU A 134 -8.14 3.73 -23.67
N LEU A 135 -9.15 2.96 -23.24
CA LEU A 135 -10.09 2.32 -24.16
C LEU A 135 -11.00 3.37 -24.85
N GLN A 136 -11.41 4.42 -24.14
CA GLN A 136 -12.15 5.53 -24.77
C GLN A 136 -11.33 6.18 -25.89
N LEU A 137 -10.04 6.43 -25.66
CA LEU A 137 -9.15 7.01 -26.66
C LEU A 137 -8.95 6.08 -27.87
N GLU A 138 -8.82 4.77 -27.64
CA GLU A 138 -8.74 3.77 -28.71
C GLU A 138 -10.03 3.69 -29.54
N ILE A 139 -11.20 3.78 -28.89
CA ILE A 139 -12.50 3.83 -29.58
C ILE A 139 -12.61 5.11 -30.40
N LEU A 140 -12.24 6.27 -29.84
CA LEU A 140 -12.25 7.56 -30.54
C LEU A 140 -11.31 7.57 -31.77
N LYS A 141 -10.17 6.87 -31.69
CA LYS A 141 -9.29 6.64 -32.87
C LYS A 141 -10.05 5.91 -33.98
N TRP A 142 -10.78 4.85 -33.66
CA TRP A 142 -11.58 4.13 -34.66
C TRP A 142 -12.78 4.93 -35.16
N GLU A 143 -13.43 5.74 -34.31
CA GLU A 143 -14.50 6.65 -34.75
C GLU A 143 -13.97 7.68 -35.77
N LYS A 144 -12.74 8.20 -35.57
CA LYS A 144 -12.08 9.06 -36.57
C LYS A 144 -11.86 8.33 -37.90
N ASN A 145 -11.39 7.08 -37.86
CA ASN A 145 -11.20 6.29 -39.08
C ASN A 145 -12.53 6.10 -39.83
N VAL A 146 -13.60 5.74 -39.13
CA VAL A 146 -14.95 5.58 -39.72
C VAL A 146 -15.49 6.90 -40.27
N LEU A 147 -15.24 8.04 -39.62
CA LEU A 147 -15.67 9.35 -40.11
C LEU A 147 -15.13 9.65 -41.51
N THR A 148 -13.87 9.32 -41.79
CA THR A 148 -13.27 9.54 -43.12
C THR A 148 -13.98 8.78 -44.24
N GLN A 149 -14.72 7.73 -43.91
CA GLN A 149 -15.39 6.85 -44.87
C GLN A 149 -16.91 7.05 -44.89
N THR A 150 -17.48 7.87 -43.99
CA THR A 150 -18.93 8.06 -43.80
C THR A 150 -19.34 9.53 -43.89
N VAL A 151 -18.93 10.19 -44.98
CA VAL A 151 -19.20 11.62 -45.23
C VAL A 151 -20.67 11.83 -45.59
N GLY A 152 -21.34 12.71 -44.85
CA GLY A 152 -22.75 13.06 -45.07
C GLY A 152 -23.14 14.38 -44.39
N PRO A 153 -24.43 14.76 -44.38
CA PRO A 153 -24.90 15.97 -43.73
C PRO A 153 -24.51 16.01 -42.24
N GLY A 154 -24.02 17.16 -41.76
CA GLY A 154 -23.57 17.33 -40.38
C GLY A 154 -22.19 16.73 -40.06
N ASN A 155 -21.40 16.33 -41.06
CA ASN A 155 -20.05 15.76 -40.84
C ASN A 155 -19.14 16.70 -40.03
N GLN A 156 -19.18 18.02 -40.30
CA GLN A 156 -18.37 19.00 -39.57
C GLN A 156 -18.65 18.97 -38.06
N ASN A 157 -19.91 18.87 -37.67
CA ASN A 157 -20.31 18.79 -36.25
C ASN A 157 -19.83 17.48 -35.62
N ARG A 158 -19.92 16.36 -36.34
CA ARG A 158 -19.39 15.06 -35.89
C ARG A 158 -17.87 15.10 -35.69
N VAL A 159 -17.15 15.72 -36.63
CA VAL A 159 -15.69 15.89 -36.58
C VAL A 159 -15.30 16.74 -35.36
N ASN A 160 -15.89 17.93 -35.20
CA ASN A 160 -15.58 18.83 -34.09
C ASN A 160 -15.84 18.15 -32.74
N ARG A 161 -16.97 17.45 -32.58
CA ARG A 161 -17.30 16.69 -31.38
C ARG A 161 -16.25 15.63 -31.06
N ILE A 162 -15.80 14.85 -32.04
CA ILE A 162 -14.78 13.81 -31.82
C ILE A 162 -13.42 14.42 -31.50
N ILE A 163 -13.08 15.59 -32.05
CA ILE A 163 -11.86 16.32 -31.69
C ILE A 163 -11.91 16.77 -30.24
N GLU A 164 -13.01 17.39 -29.81
CA GLU A 164 -13.24 17.83 -28.43
C GLU A 164 -13.16 16.65 -27.45
N GLU A 165 -13.84 15.54 -27.74
CA GLU A 165 -13.81 14.35 -26.88
C GLU A 165 -12.41 13.72 -26.79
N VAL A 166 -11.62 13.75 -27.87
CA VAL A 166 -10.22 13.29 -27.83
C VAL A 166 -9.35 14.21 -27.00
N GLN A 167 -9.54 15.53 -27.10
CA GLN A 167 -8.79 16.50 -26.29
C GLN A 167 -9.12 16.35 -24.80
N ASP A 168 -10.40 16.25 -24.44
CA ASP A 168 -10.85 15.98 -23.07
C ASP A 168 -10.26 14.66 -22.55
N THR A 169 -10.39 13.57 -23.30
CA THR A 169 -9.84 12.26 -22.89
C THR A 169 -8.32 12.32 -22.68
N ASN A 170 -7.58 12.97 -23.57
CA ASN A 170 -6.13 13.15 -23.43
C ASN A 170 -5.77 14.00 -22.21
N ASN A 171 -6.50 15.09 -21.96
CA ASN A 171 -6.28 15.95 -20.80
C ASN A 171 -6.47 15.17 -19.49
N ARG A 172 -7.52 14.35 -19.40
CA ARG A 172 -7.78 13.51 -18.22
C ARG A 172 -6.71 12.43 -18.01
N ILE A 173 -6.25 11.80 -19.09
CA ILE A 173 -5.11 10.86 -19.05
C ILE A 173 -3.86 11.58 -18.54
N ASN A 174 -3.58 12.79 -19.04
CA ASN A 174 -2.44 13.61 -18.60
C ASN A 174 -2.53 13.99 -17.12
N ASN A 175 -3.72 14.32 -16.62
CA ASN A 175 -3.95 14.58 -15.20
C ASN A 175 -3.63 13.35 -14.35
N ILE A 176 -4.21 12.20 -14.68
CA ILE A 176 -3.97 10.94 -13.95
C ILE A 176 -2.48 10.56 -13.98
N ASN A 177 -1.84 10.66 -15.15
CA ASN A 177 -0.41 10.37 -15.30
C ASN A 177 0.44 11.32 -14.44
N SER A 178 0.12 12.61 -14.43
CA SER A 178 0.83 13.58 -13.59
C SER A 178 0.68 13.24 -12.10
N PHE A 179 -0.55 12.93 -11.66
CA PHE A 179 -0.82 12.61 -10.26
C PHE A 179 -0.13 11.30 -9.81
N THR A 180 -0.16 10.28 -10.65
CA THR A 180 0.44 8.97 -10.35
C THR A 180 1.96 9.01 -10.42
N ASN A 181 2.54 9.73 -11.39
CA ASN A 181 3.99 9.94 -11.48
C ASN A 181 4.53 10.68 -10.26
N LEU A 182 3.85 11.75 -9.83
CA LEU A 182 4.18 12.44 -8.59
C LEU A 182 4.08 11.50 -7.37
N SER A 183 3.01 10.70 -7.29
CA SER A 183 2.83 9.74 -6.19
C SER A 183 3.97 8.73 -6.11
N VAL A 184 4.40 8.16 -7.25
CA VAL A 184 5.52 7.20 -7.28
C VAL A 184 6.84 7.86 -6.87
N LYS A 185 7.12 9.09 -7.33
CA LYS A 185 8.30 9.86 -6.93
C LYS A 185 8.31 10.12 -5.42
N LEU A 186 7.19 10.59 -4.86
CA LEU A 186 7.05 10.84 -3.43
C LEU A 186 7.23 9.56 -2.61
N ASN A 187 6.59 8.45 -3.02
CA ASN A 187 6.70 7.17 -2.33
C ASN A 187 8.14 6.63 -2.33
N SER A 188 8.87 6.78 -3.44
CA SER A 188 10.28 6.38 -3.53
C SER A 188 11.14 7.09 -2.48
N LEU A 189 10.94 8.41 -2.33
CA LEU A 189 11.65 9.21 -1.32
C LEU A 189 11.20 8.85 0.10
N TYR A 190 9.89 8.73 0.33
CA TYR A 190 9.33 8.36 1.63
C TYR A 190 9.82 6.98 2.10
N TYR A 191 9.89 5.98 1.22
CA TYR A 191 10.37 4.65 1.56
C TYR A 191 11.85 4.63 1.97
N LYS A 192 12.64 5.59 1.47
CA LYS A 192 14.04 5.76 1.85
C LYS A 192 14.18 6.49 3.18
N ILE A 193 13.70 7.74 3.26
CA ILE A 193 14.03 8.64 4.39
C ILE A 193 12.92 8.76 5.45
N GLY A 194 11.72 8.23 5.19
CA GLY A 194 10.54 8.45 6.02
C GLY A 194 9.97 9.86 5.84
N PHE A 195 9.58 10.52 6.95
CA PHE A 195 9.08 11.90 6.88
C PHE A 195 10.21 12.91 6.65
N ILE A 196 9.85 14.07 6.09
CA ILE A 196 10.78 15.18 5.82
C ILE A 196 11.55 15.59 7.08
N ARG A 197 12.85 15.88 6.90
CA ARG A 197 13.82 16.01 8.00
C ARG A 197 14.24 17.45 8.27
N ASN A 198 14.24 18.27 7.23
CA ASN A 198 14.78 19.62 7.27
C ASN A 198 14.17 20.49 6.17
N LYS A 199 14.52 21.77 6.19
CA LYS A 199 14.06 22.78 5.23
C LYS A 199 14.45 22.46 3.78
N SER A 200 15.65 21.94 3.55
CA SER A 200 16.11 21.60 2.19
C SER A 200 15.29 20.47 1.58
N ASP A 201 15.02 19.42 2.35
CA ASP A 201 14.15 18.32 1.93
C ASP A 201 12.72 18.85 1.67
N TYR A 202 12.20 19.73 2.51
CA TYR A 202 10.90 20.37 2.31
C TYR A 202 10.84 21.17 1.00
N GLU A 203 11.79 22.08 0.77
CA GLU A 203 11.83 22.92 -0.44
C GLU A 203 11.95 22.08 -1.71
N LYS A 204 12.76 21.00 -1.70
CA LYS A 204 12.85 20.07 -2.83
C LYS A 204 11.50 19.41 -3.15
N ILE A 205 10.79 18.94 -2.12
CA ILE A 205 9.49 18.29 -2.29
C ILE A 205 8.42 19.27 -2.76
N VAL A 206 8.35 20.46 -2.16
CA VAL A 206 7.43 21.52 -2.57
C VAL A 206 7.69 21.93 -4.02
N ASN A 207 8.96 22.17 -4.38
CA ASN A 207 9.31 22.57 -5.75
C ASN A 207 8.97 21.46 -6.76
N MET A 208 9.31 20.21 -6.45
CA MET A 208 8.94 19.06 -7.30
C MET A 208 7.42 18.96 -7.49
N PHE A 209 6.66 19.14 -6.41
CA PHE A 209 5.21 19.09 -6.43
C PHE A 209 4.64 20.23 -7.29
N SER A 210 5.05 21.47 -7.03
CA SER A 210 4.59 22.66 -7.75
C SER A 210 4.91 22.63 -9.25
N ILE A 211 6.11 22.20 -9.65
CA ILE A 211 6.51 22.13 -11.06
C ILE A 211 5.75 21.03 -11.83
N SER A 212 5.50 19.89 -11.18
CA SER A 212 4.93 18.72 -11.88
C SER A 212 3.40 18.65 -11.80
N MET A 213 2.76 19.50 -11.00
CA MET A 213 1.30 19.50 -10.85
C MET A 213 0.65 20.20 -12.05
N PRO A 214 -0.28 19.55 -12.77
CA PRO A 214 -1.00 20.20 -13.85
C PRO A 214 -1.97 21.25 -13.30
N SER A 215 -2.42 22.16 -14.16
CA SER A 215 -3.58 23.01 -13.85
C SER A 215 -4.85 22.18 -13.95
N PHE A 216 -5.74 22.25 -12.96
CA PHE A 216 -7.03 21.57 -12.96
C PHE A 216 -8.06 22.33 -12.13
N ASN A 217 -9.34 22.16 -12.49
CA ASN A 217 -10.47 22.51 -11.64
C ASN A 217 -10.97 21.24 -10.94
N GLU A 218 -10.87 21.16 -9.60
CA GLU A 218 -11.26 19.97 -8.83
C GLU A 218 -12.71 19.54 -9.11
N GLU A 219 -13.63 20.46 -9.35
CA GLU A 219 -15.05 20.14 -9.55
C GLU A 219 -15.30 19.41 -10.88
N GLU A 220 -14.57 19.79 -11.93
CA GLU A 220 -14.68 19.26 -13.29
C GLU A 220 -14.00 17.90 -13.48
N LEU A 221 -13.11 17.51 -12.55
CA LEU A 221 -12.42 16.22 -12.62
C LEU A 221 -13.41 15.04 -12.55
N SER A 222 -13.13 14.03 -13.37
CA SER A 222 -13.80 12.73 -13.33
C SER A 222 -13.58 12.01 -11.99
N LEU A 223 -14.35 10.94 -11.76
CA LEU A 223 -14.20 10.12 -10.56
C LEU A 223 -12.78 9.52 -10.46
N ASN A 224 -12.25 8.97 -11.56
CA ASN A 224 -10.92 8.38 -11.55
C ASN A 224 -9.80 9.43 -11.37
N GLU A 225 -9.94 10.63 -11.91
CA GLU A 225 -9.01 11.74 -11.63
C GLU A 225 -9.03 12.14 -10.15
N LYS A 226 -10.22 12.34 -9.57
CA LYS A 226 -10.37 12.68 -8.14
C LYS A 226 -9.79 11.61 -7.22
N LEU A 227 -10.00 10.34 -7.54
CA LEU A 227 -9.42 9.21 -6.80
C LEU A 227 -7.88 9.29 -6.75
N ASN A 228 -7.22 9.55 -7.89
CA ASN A 228 -5.77 9.66 -7.97
C ASN A 228 -5.25 10.97 -7.34
N LEU A 229 -5.97 12.07 -7.53
CA LEU A 229 -5.66 13.38 -6.94
C LEU A 229 -5.65 13.31 -5.41
N TYR A 230 -6.71 12.76 -4.80
CA TYR A 230 -6.80 12.69 -3.35
C TYR A 230 -5.77 11.72 -2.76
N SER A 231 -5.50 10.60 -3.42
CA SER A 231 -4.38 9.71 -3.05
C SER A 231 -3.04 10.45 -3.05
N LEU A 232 -2.76 11.25 -4.08
CA LEU A 232 -1.54 12.05 -4.17
C LEU A 232 -1.43 13.05 -3.02
N PHE A 233 -2.47 13.84 -2.78
CA PHE A 233 -2.45 14.85 -1.72
C PHE A 233 -2.29 14.25 -0.34
N VAL A 234 -2.95 13.13 -0.05
CA VAL A 234 -2.75 12.39 1.21
C VAL A 234 -1.27 12.02 1.39
N ASN A 235 -0.65 11.42 0.36
CA ASN A 235 0.76 11.04 0.42
C ASN A 235 1.68 12.25 0.62
N TYR A 236 1.43 13.34 -0.11
CA TYR A 236 2.17 14.60 0.00
C TYR A 236 2.08 15.20 1.41
N TYR A 237 0.86 15.40 1.91
CA TYR A 237 0.63 16.01 3.22
C TYR A 237 1.18 15.14 4.35
N PHE A 238 1.07 13.82 4.26
CA PHE A 238 1.68 12.92 5.24
C PHE A 238 3.20 13.03 5.20
N PHE A 239 3.81 13.05 4.03
CA PHE A 239 5.27 13.14 3.89
C PHE A 239 5.82 14.43 4.52
N ILE A 240 5.15 15.56 4.31
CA ILE A 240 5.49 16.86 4.92
C ILE A 240 4.97 17.03 6.35
N GLN A 241 4.32 16.00 6.91
CA GLN A 241 3.79 15.96 8.29
C GLN A 241 2.69 17.01 8.57
N ASP A 242 1.90 17.35 7.55
CA ASP A 242 0.67 18.13 7.66
C ASP A 242 -0.53 17.16 7.75
N PHE A 243 -0.69 16.54 8.92
CA PHE A 243 -1.72 15.53 9.12
C PHE A 243 -3.14 16.09 9.10
N GLU A 244 -3.32 17.40 9.34
CA GLU A 244 -4.63 18.06 9.28
C GLU A 244 -5.13 18.13 7.83
N ASN A 245 -4.31 18.62 6.89
CA ASN A 245 -4.69 18.61 5.48
C ASN A 245 -4.70 17.19 4.90
N GLY A 246 -3.79 16.32 5.33
CA GLY A 246 -3.83 14.89 5.00
C GLY A 246 -5.14 14.21 5.41
N TYR A 247 -5.66 14.54 6.60
CA TYR A 247 -6.98 14.07 7.08
C TYR A 247 -8.13 14.58 6.20
N LYS A 248 -8.13 15.87 5.83
CA LYS A 248 -9.18 16.44 4.94
C LYS A 248 -9.25 15.69 3.60
N PHE A 249 -8.10 15.48 2.96
CA PHE A 249 -8.04 14.75 1.69
C PHE A 249 -8.34 13.26 1.84
N ALA A 250 -7.93 12.62 2.94
CA ALA A 250 -8.29 11.23 3.20
C ALA A 250 -9.81 11.06 3.39
N LYS A 251 -10.49 12.02 4.04
CA LYS A 251 -11.96 12.03 4.11
C LYS A 251 -12.62 12.21 2.75
N LYS A 252 -12.14 13.18 1.95
CA LYS A 252 -12.63 13.33 0.55
C LYS A 252 -12.47 12.03 -0.24
N TRP A 253 -11.34 11.34 -0.07
CA TRP A 253 -11.06 10.09 -0.76
C TRP A 253 -12.01 8.95 -0.38
N VAL A 254 -12.23 8.71 0.92
CA VAL A 254 -13.20 7.71 1.37
C VAL A 254 -14.63 8.10 0.97
N ALA A 255 -14.98 9.39 1.04
CA ALA A 255 -16.29 9.89 0.66
C ALA A 255 -16.65 9.61 -0.81
N LEU A 256 -15.66 9.57 -1.73
CA LEU A 256 -15.91 9.15 -3.12
C LEU A 256 -16.44 7.71 -3.19
N PHE A 257 -15.88 6.80 -2.40
CA PHE A 257 -16.36 5.41 -2.32
C PHE A 257 -17.68 5.27 -1.57
N ASP A 258 -18.00 6.20 -0.67
CA ASP A 258 -19.30 6.25 0.02
C ASP A 258 -20.41 6.73 -0.90
N LYS A 259 -20.11 7.71 -1.76
CA LYS A 259 -21.02 8.23 -2.79
C LYS A 259 -21.21 7.24 -3.95
N HIS A 260 -20.17 6.50 -4.32
CA HIS A 260 -20.15 5.55 -5.43
C HIS A 260 -19.88 4.12 -4.93
N LYS A 261 -20.85 3.53 -4.22
CA LYS A 261 -20.68 2.23 -3.56
C LYS A 261 -20.36 1.09 -4.54
N GLU A 262 -20.83 1.19 -5.77
CA GLU A 262 -20.61 0.24 -6.86
C GLU A 262 -19.13 0.03 -7.19
N ILE A 263 -18.27 1.05 -6.99
CA ILE A 263 -16.84 0.94 -7.30
C ILE A 263 -16.01 0.36 -6.15
N ARG A 264 -16.57 0.15 -4.96
CA ARG A 264 -15.84 -0.44 -3.81
C ARG A 264 -15.35 -1.85 -4.12
N ILE A 265 -16.13 -2.63 -4.88
CA ILE A 265 -15.77 -3.99 -5.27
C ILE A 265 -14.73 -3.98 -6.39
N SER A 266 -14.95 -3.20 -7.45
CA SER A 266 -14.04 -3.17 -8.60
C SER A 266 -12.70 -2.49 -8.31
N LYS A 267 -12.66 -1.54 -7.36
CA LYS A 267 -11.45 -0.82 -6.91
C LYS A 267 -11.12 -1.10 -5.44
N VAL A 268 -11.34 -2.34 -4.97
CA VAL A 268 -11.15 -2.74 -3.56
C VAL A 268 -9.75 -2.40 -3.01
N ASP A 269 -8.69 -2.53 -3.80
CA ASP A 269 -7.33 -2.21 -3.38
C ASP A 269 -7.15 -0.73 -3.02
N MET A 270 -7.75 0.13 -3.84
CA MET A 270 -7.72 1.57 -3.66
C MET A 270 -8.61 2.01 -2.50
N TYR A 271 -9.80 1.39 -2.37
CA TYR A 271 -10.70 1.64 -1.24
C TYR A 271 -10.05 1.27 0.10
N LEU A 272 -9.41 0.10 0.15
CA LEU A 272 -8.67 -0.36 1.31
C LEU A 272 -7.52 0.61 1.67
N SER A 273 -6.83 1.13 0.66
CA SER A 273 -5.77 2.13 0.84
C SER A 273 -6.31 3.47 1.35
N ALA A 274 -7.48 3.91 0.87
CA ALA A 274 -8.15 5.13 1.33
C ALA A 274 -8.55 5.03 2.80
N ILE A 275 -9.17 3.92 3.21
CA ILE A 275 -9.54 3.64 4.61
C ILE A 275 -8.30 3.63 5.50
N ASN A 276 -7.24 2.91 5.12
CA ASN A 276 -6.00 2.87 5.89
C ASN A 276 -5.42 4.27 6.11
N ASN A 277 -5.36 5.09 5.05
CA ASN A 277 -4.81 6.44 5.18
C ASN A 277 -5.69 7.35 6.03
N LEU A 278 -7.03 7.23 5.93
CA LEU A 278 -7.94 7.96 6.82
C LEU A 278 -7.71 7.57 8.29
N MET A 279 -7.57 6.29 8.58
CA MET A 279 -7.26 5.81 9.93
C MET A 279 -5.88 6.23 10.43
N ILE A 280 -4.86 6.31 9.55
CA ILE A 280 -3.54 6.88 9.90
C ILE A 280 -3.70 8.36 10.28
N ALA A 281 -4.41 9.14 9.48
CA ALA A 281 -4.69 10.55 9.75
C ALA A 281 -5.42 10.71 11.10
N GLN A 282 -6.55 10.03 11.27
CA GLN A 282 -7.33 10.06 12.51
C GLN A 282 -6.50 9.68 13.73
N TYR A 283 -5.61 8.70 13.62
CA TYR A 283 -4.64 8.36 14.65
C TYR A 283 -3.71 9.54 14.97
N LYS A 284 -3.10 10.16 13.94
CA LYS A 284 -2.11 11.24 14.10
C LYS A 284 -2.67 12.53 14.67
N ILE A 285 -3.94 12.82 14.42
CA ILE A 285 -4.64 14.00 14.94
C ILE A 285 -5.68 13.65 16.03
N TYR A 286 -5.55 12.46 16.62
CA TYR A 286 -6.33 12.00 17.77
C TYR A 286 -7.86 12.04 17.61
N LYS A 287 -8.40 11.72 16.44
CA LYS A 287 -9.85 11.65 16.16
C LYS A 287 -10.44 10.30 16.60
N TYR A 288 -10.60 10.12 17.91
CA TYR A 288 -10.98 8.83 18.52
C TYR A 288 -12.30 8.25 18.00
N TYR A 289 -13.39 9.04 18.00
CA TYR A 289 -14.70 8.53 17.59
C TYR A 289 -14.73 8.17 16.10
N GLU A 290 -14.21 9.04 15.25
CA GLU A 290 -14.12 8.78 13.80
C GLU A 290 -13.21 7.57 13.50
N PHE A 291 -12.12 7.38 14.27
CA PHE A 291 -11.25 6.21 14.13
C PHE A 291 -12.01 4.90 14.39
N VAL A 292 -12.90 4.86 15.39
CA VAL A 292 -13.73 3.67 15.68
C VAL A 292 -14.73 3.42 14.55
N GLU A 293 -15.37 4.46 14.01
CA GLU A 293 -16.27 4.33 12.85
C GLU A 293 -15.54 3.80 11.62
N THR A 294 -14.41 4.40 11.26
CA THR A 294 -13.61 3.95 10.11
C THR A 294 -13.03 2.54 10.32
N SER A 295 -12.73 2.15 11.56
CA SER A 295 -12.36 0.76 11.91
C SER A 295 -13.48 -0.25 11.61
N ARG A 296 -14.75 0.14 11.76
CA ARG A 296 -15.89 -0.71 11.35
C ARG A 296 -15.91 -0.90 9.83
N GLN A 297 -15.73 0.18 9.06
CA GLN A 297 -15.65 0.13 7.60
C GLN A 297 -14.52 -0.81 7.12
N LEU A 298 -13.34 -0.76 7.76
CA LEU A 298 -12.24 -1.68 7.46
C LEU A 298 -12.64 -3.16 7.68
N ARG A 299 -13.38 -3.45 8.74
CA ARG A 299 -13.83 -4.83 9.04
C ARG A 299 -14.87 -5.33 8.04
N GLU A 300 -15.75 -4.46 7.56
CA GLU A 300 -16.79 -4.81 6.58
C GLU A 300 -16.21 -5.35 5.26
N ILE A 301 -14.99 -4.93 4.87
CA ILE A 301 -14.31 -5.46 3.67
C ILE A 301 -14.13 -6.98 3.74
N ARG A 302 -14.03 -7.59 4.93
CA ARG A 302 -13.95 -9.06 5.09
C ARG A 302 -15.19 -9.79 4.59
N GLN A 303 -16.31 -9.08 4.45
CA GLN A 303 -17.59 -9.62 3.96
C GLN A 303 -17.72 -9.51 2.43
N PHE A 304 -16.74 -8.89 1.75
CA PHE A 304 -16.76 -8.81 0.28
C PHE A 304 -16.64 -10.21 -0.35
N PRO A 305 -17.15 -10.39 -1.58
CA PRO A 305 -17.09 -11.68 -2.27
C PRO A 305 -15.68 -12.26 -2.33
N LYS A 306 -15.53 -13.57 -2.04
CA LYS A 306 -14.21 -14.24 -1.97
C LYS A 306 -13.40 -14.14 -3.27
N ASN A 307 -14.07 -14.01 -4.43
CA ASN A 307 -13.43 -13.81 -5.72
C ASN A 307 -12.78 -12.43 -5.89
N VAL A 308 -13.16 -11.44 -5.07
CA VAL A 308 -12.61 -10.07 -5.05
C VAL A 308 -11.40 -9.99 -4.12
N ILE A 309 -11.45 -10.70 -2.99
CA ILE A 309 -10.37 -10.75 -1.98
C ILE A 309 -9.30 -11.76 -2.42
N ASN A 310 -8.45 -11.35 -3.36
CA ASN A 310 -7.26 -12.10 -3.72
C ASN A 310 -6.20 -12.07 -2.59
N GLU A 311 -5.11 -12.82 -2.75
CA GLU A 311 -4.05 -12.94 -1.73
C GLU A 311 -3.41 -11.59 -1.37
N ASN A 312 -3.21 -10.70 -2.35
CA ASN A 312 -2.65 -9.36 -2.09
C ASN A 312 -3.60 -8.50 -1.24
N ILE A 313 -4.89 -8.53 -1.55
CA ILE A 313 -5.92 -7.81 -0.76
C ILE A 313 -5.99 -8.39 0.66
N ARG A 314 -5.95 -9.72 0.79
CA ARG A 314 -5.97 -10.39 2.10
C ARG A 314 -4.78 -9.98 2.96
N LEU A 315 -3.58 -9.99 2.39
CA LEU A 315 -2.34 -9.59 3.07
C LEU A 315 -2.40 -8.12 3.49
N LYS A 316 -2.84 -7.21 2.60
CA LYS A 316 -3.02 -5.79 2.93
C LYS A 316 -4.06 -5.57 4.03
N LEU A 317 -5.19 -6.26 3.97
CA LEU A 317 -6.26 -6.14 4.96
C LEU A 317 -5.79 -6.59 6.34
N LEU A 318 -5.04 -7.68 6.40
CA LEU A 318 -4.44 -8.17 7.65
C LEU A 318 -3.38 -7.19 8.19
N LYS A 319 -2.52 -6.66 7.31
CA LYS A 319 -1.55 -5.61 7.67
C LYS A 319 -2.22 -4.40 8.30
N TYR A 320 -3.21 -3.83 7.63
CA TYR A 320 -3.91 -2.65 8.12
C TYR A 320 -4.69 -2.95 9.40
N SER A 321 -5.28 -4.15 9.52
CA SER A 321 -5.93 -4.57 10.77
C SER A 321 -4.96 -4.52 11.96
N TYR A 322 -3.77 -5.13 11.85
CA TYR A 322 -2.79 -5.10 12.93
C TYR A 322 -2.22 -3.71 13.20
N VAL A 323 -1.87 -2.96 12.14
CA VAL A 323 -1.34 -1.60 12.27
C VAL A 323 -2.32 -0.69 13.02
N HIS A 324 -3.61 -0.78 12.70
CA HIS A 324 -4.63 0.05 13.32
C HIS A 324 -5.03 -0.41 14.72
N GLU A 325 -4.97 -1.72 15.00
CA GLU A 325 -5.14 -2.20 16.37
C GLU A 325 -4.01 -1.69 17.28
N PHE A 326 -2.77 -1.70 16.79
CA PHE A 326 -1.65 -1.12 17.52
C PHE A 326 -1.80 0.40 17.70
N ASN A 327 -2.23 1.11 16.66
CA ASN A 327 -2.53 2.55 16.79
C ASN A 327 -3.61 2.81 17.85
N ARG A 328 -4.65 1.97 17.93
CA ARG A 328 -5.69 2.06 18.97
C ARG A 328 -5.08 1.92 20.36
N PHE A 329 -4.23 0.92 20.59
CA PHE A 329 -3.55 0.76 21.88
C PHE A 329 -2.70 1.97 22.23
N PHE A 330 -1.95 2.52 21.27
CA PHE A 330 -1.14 3.73 21.47
C PHE A 330 -1.98 4.97 21.78
N MET A 331 -3.16 5.10 21.20
CA MET A 331 -4.06 6.23 21.46
C MET A 331 -4.70 6.18 22.85
N LEU A 332 -4.94 4.97 23.38
CA LEU A 332 -5.68 4.77 24.63
C LEU A 332 -4.79 4.45 25.83
N GLY A 333 -3.52 4.08 25.59
CA GLY A 333 -2.62 3.60 26.64
C GLY A 333 -2.87 2.14 27.03
N ASP A 334 -3.62 1.39 26.21
CA ASP A 334 -4.05 -0.01 26.46
C ASP A 334 -2.92 -1.02 26.16
N PHE A 335 -1.71 -0.80 26.69
CA PHE A 335 -0.52 -1.61 26.35
C PHE A 335 -0.63 -3.07 26.82
N ASP A 336 -1.21 -3.32 28.00
CA ASP A 336 -1.37 -4.69 28.55
C ASP A 336 -2.29 -5.54 27.67
N LEU A 337 -3.37 -4.94 27.18
CA LEU A 337 -4.28 -5.59 26.22
C LEU A 337 -3.55 -5.89 24.91
N GLY A 338 -2.70 -4.96 24.47
CA GLY A 338 -1.88 -5.14 23.27
C GLY A 338 -0.87 -6.27 23.38
N VAL A 339 -0.11 -6.35 24.48
CA VAL A 339 0.84 -7.45 24.73
C VAL A 339 0.09 -8.78 24.89
N SER A 340 -1.04 -8.79 25.58
CA SER A 340 -1.90 -9.98 25.69
C SER A 340 -2.39 -10.47 24.33
N LEU A 341 -2.75 -9.56 23.42
CA LEU A 341 -3.10 -9.90 22.04
C LEU A 341 -1.88 -10.50 21.31
N LEU A 342 -0.71 -9.84 21.37
CA LEU A 342 0.51 -10.33 20.74
C LEU A 342 0.86 -11.75 21.16
N THR A 343 0.82 -12.06 22.46
CA THR A 343 1.11 -13.40 22.99
C THR A 343 0.18 -14.45 22.39
N LYS A 344 -1.10 -14.14 22.21
CA LYS A 344 -2.09 -15.04 21.60
C LYS A 344 -1.84 -15.27 20.10
N ILE A 345 -1.38 -14.25 19.37
CA ILE A 345 -1.23 -14.31 17.91
C ILE A 345 0.21 -14.55 17.43
N LYS A 346 1.20 -14.62 18.33
CA LYS A 346 2.63 -14.58 18.01
C LYS A 346 3.06 -15.55 16.90
N PRO A 347 2.69 -16.85 16.92
CA PRO A 347 3.11 -17.78 15.87
C PRO A 347 2.61 -17.37 14.48
N GLY A 348 1.32 -16.98 14.37
CA GLY A 348 0.73 -16.52 13.13
C GLY A 348 1.24 -15.14 12.70
N LEU A 349 1.58 -14.27 13.65
CA LEU A 349 2.12 -12.93 13.39
C LEU A 349 3.52 -13.01 12.78
N GLU A 350 4.41 -13.86 13.28
CA GLU A 350 5.76 -13.99 12.72
C GLU A 350 5.72 -14.53 11.27
N GLN A 351 4.90 -15.56 11.01
CA GLN A 351 4.69 -16.05 9.64
C GLN A 351 4.04 -15.01 8.73
N PHE A 352 3.18 -14.15 9.27
CA PHE A 352 2.59 -13.05 8.51
C PHE A 352 3.65 -12.00 8.15
N ILE A 353 4.54 -11.64 9.08
CA ILE A 353 5.59 -10.64 8.84
C ILE A 353 6.56 -11.09 7.74
N THR A 354 6.87 -12.38 7.61
CA THR A 354 7.75 -12.87 6.54
C THR A 354 7.17 -12.70 5.14
N GLN A 355 5.85 -12.52 5.02
CA GLN A 355 5.16 -12.24 3.75
C GLN A 355 5.11 -10.75 3.40
N LEU A 356 5.47 -9.87 4.34
CA LEU A 356 5.43 -8.42 4.13
C LEU A 356 6.63 -7.93 3.33
N ASP A 357 6.41 -6.82 2.61
CA ASP A 357 7.50 -6.03 2.04
C ASP A 357 8.40 -5.44 3.15
N ASN A 358 9.67 -5.17 2.80
CA ASN A 358 10.68 -4.71 3.76
C ASN A 358 10.25 -3.46 4.54
N HIS A 359 9.58 -2.52 3.87
CA HIS A 359 9.10 -1.29 4.49
C HIS A 359 8.03 -1.58 5.55
N SER A 360 7.03 -2.40 5.21
CA SER A 360 5.98 -2.82 6.14
C SER A 360 6.54 -3.64 7.32
N THR A 361 7.54 -4.49 7.08
CA THR A 361 8.24 -5.27 8.13
C THR A 361 8.91 -4.36 9.16
N MET A 362 9.63 -3.33 8.72
CA MET A 362 10.28 -2.38 9.63
C MET A 362 9.28 -1.62 10.50
N ILE A 363 8.17 -1.15 9.91
CA ILE A 363 7.08 -0.52 10.67
C ILE A 363 6.50 -1.49 11.71
N MET A 364 6.28 -2.75 11.31
CA MET A 364 5.67 -3.74 12.18
C MET A 364 6.57 -4.06 13.39
N TYR A 365 7.85 -4.33 13.16
CA TYR A 365 8.83 -4.53 14.23
C TYR A 365 8.89 -3.34 15.19
N TYR A 366 8.90 -2.12 14.66
CA TYR A 366 8.99 -0.92 15.49
C TYR A 366 7.74 -0.73 16.34
N LYS A 367 6.54 -0.95 15.76
CA LYS A 367 5.28 -0.87 16.51
C LYS A 367 5.19 -1.93 17.60
N ILE A 368 5.59 -3.17 17.31
CA ILE A 368 5.62 -4.24 18.31
C ILE A 368 6.57 -3.86 19.46
N ALA A 369 7.76 -3.33 19.14
CA ALA A 369 8.68 -2.84 20.15
C ALA A 369 8.08 -1.71 21.02
N CYS A 370 7.43 -0.71 20.41
CA CYS A 370 6.73 0.34 21.15
C CYS A 370 5.63 -0.20 22.06
N LEU A 371 4.93 -1.27 21.64
CA LEU A 371 3.88 -1.90 22.45
C LEU A 371 4.47 -2.57 23.70
N TYR A 372 5.54 -3.37 23.54
CA TYR A 372 6.26 -3.95 24.66
C TYR A 372 6.88 -2.89 25.58
N PHE A 373 7.44 -1.83 25.00
CA PHE A 373 7.99 -0.70 25.77
C PHE A 373 6.92 -0.03 26.62
N GLY A 374 5.76 0.30 26.05
CA GLY A 374 4.66 0.92 26.79
C GLY A 374 4.10 0.03 27.91
N ASN A 375 4.29 -1.28 27.79
CA ASN A 375 3.98 -2.27 28.83
C ASN A 375 5.11 -2.53 29.83
N SER A 376 6.18 -1.75 29.78
CA SER A 376 7.40 -1.95 30.59
C SER A 376 8.12 -3.29 30.39
N ASN A 377 7.80 -4.05 29.34
CA ASN A 377 8.57 -5.23 28.95
C ASN A 377 9.72 -4.83 28.01
N TYR A 378 10.74 -4.21 28.61
CA TYR A 378 11.87 -3.64 27.89
C TYR A 378 12.77 -4.71 27.22
N SER A 379 12.81 -5.93 27.78
CA SER A 379 13.58 -7.04 27.21
C SER A 379 13.04 -7.46 25.84
N ASP A 380 11.73 -7.70 25.73
CA ASP A 380 11.10 -8.00 24.45
C ASP A 380 11.18 -6.80 23.50
N ALA A 381 11.01 -5.57 24.00
CA ALA A 381 11.20 -4.36 23.19
C ALA A 381 12.59 -4.34 22.52
N ILE A 382 13.66 -4.60 23.28
CA ILE A 382 15.04 -4.72 22.76
C ILE A 382 15.15 -5.81 21.71
N SER A 383 14.57 -6.99 21.94
CA SER A 383 14.58 -8.10 20.99
C SER A 383 14.01 -7.69 19.63
N TRP A 384 12.85 -7.02 19.61
CA TRP A 384 12.23 -6.54 18.37
C TRP A 384 13.00 -5.37 17.72
N LEU A 385 13.56 -4.46 18.52
CA LEU A 385 14.40 -3.36 18.02
C LEU A 385 15.69 -3.86 17.38
N ASN A 386 16.30 -4.89 17.93
CA ASN A 386 17.50 -5.49 17.37
C ASN A 386 17.25 -6.09 15.97
N ARG A 387 16.04 -6.58 15.67
CA ARG A 387 15.67 -7.01 14.30
C ARG A 387 15.73 -5.87 13.28
N ILE A 388 15.52 -4.62 13.72
CA ILE A 388 15.66 -3.42 12.89
C ILE A 388 17.13 -3.00 12.85
N ILE A 389 17.79 -2.91 14.01
CA ILE A 389 19.15 -2.37 14.13
C ILE A 389 20.17 -3.24 13.38
N ASN A 390 19.99 -4.56 13.41
CA ASN A 390 20.88 -5.54 12.78
C ASN A 390 20.45 -5.93 11.35
N SER A 391 19.44 -5.27 10.78
CA SER A 391 19.03 -5.51 9.39
C SER A 391 20.04 -4.90 8.41
N ASP A 392 20.42 -5.66 7.39
CA ASP A 392 21.30 -5.20 6.30
C ASP A 392 20.64 -4.11 5.42
N LYS A 393 19.31 -3.94 5.53
CA LYS A 393 18.50 -3.04 4.69
C LYS A 393 18.46 -1.61 5.22
N VAL A 394 19.61 -1.05 5.57
CA VAL A 394 19.74 0.26 6.24
C VAL A 394 19.31 1.49 5.43
N ASP A 395 19.02 1.32 4.14
CA ASP A 395 18.60 2.40 3.24
C ASP A 395 17.06 2.48 3.08
N ILE A 396 16.32 1.59 3.75
CA ILE A 396 14.86 1.64 3.80
C ILE A 396 14.48 2.18 5.18
N ARG A 397 13.65 3.24 5.22
CA ARG A 397 13.18 3.85 6.47
C ARG A 397 14.31 4.18 7.43
N GLU A 398 15.26 5.00 6.95
CA GLU A 398 16.40 5.49 7.73
C GLU A 398 15.95 6.13 9.06
N ASP A 399 14.80 6.81 9.05
CA ASP A 399 14.11 7.35 10.21
C ASP A 399 13.80 6.28 11.27
N ILE A 400 13.20 5.15 10.88
CA ILE A 400 12.88 4.06 11.82
C ILE A 400 14.16 3.47 12.39
N HIS A 401 15.21 3.32 11.58
CA HIS A 401 16.51 2.87 12.05
C HIS A 401 17.12 3.81 13.09
N SER A 402 16.98 5.12 12.93
CA SER A 402 17.41 6.13 13.90
C SER A 402 16.61 6.01 15.21
N PHE A 403 15.28 6.03 15.13
CA PHE A 403 14.42 5.99 16.30
C PHE A 403 14.45 4.64 17.02
N ALA A 404 14.67 3.53 16.29
CA ALA A 404 14.85 2.21 16.89
C ALA A 404 16.09 2.15 17.78
N ARG A 405 17.21 2.75 17.35
CA ARG A 405 18.44 2.84 18.17
C ARG A 405 18.25 3.68 19.41
N ILE A 406 17.52 4.80 19.30
CA ILE A 406 17.19 5.65 20.43
C ILE A 406 16.29 4.91 21.43
N LEU A 407 15.21 4.28 20.95
CA LEU A 407 14.32 3.52 21.82
C LEU A 407 15.02 2.31 22.45
N ASN A 408 15.97 1.68 21.74
CA ASN A 408 16.77 0.58 22.25
C ASN A 408 17.69 1.04 23.38
N LEU A 409 18.34 2.19 23.22
CA LEU A 409 19.13 2.83 24.27
C LEU A 409 18.29 3.16 25.51
N ILE A 410 17.10 3.73 25.33
CA ILE A 410 16.17 4.00 26.44
C ILE A 410 15.76 2.69 27.11
N SER A 411 15.46 1.65 26.34
CA SER A 411 15.08 0.32 26.89
C SER A 411 16.21 -0.31 27.70
N HIS A 412 17.47 -0.18 27.27
CA HIS A 412 18.63 -0.65 28.04
C HIS A 412 18.81 0.12 29.35
N TYR A 413 18.59 1.44 29.32
CA TYR A 413 18.56 2.25 30.53
C TYR A 413 17.46 1.78 31.51
N GLU A 414 16.25 1.50 31.02
CA GLU A 414 15.13 1.02 31.82
C GLU A 414 15.40 -0.34 32.48
N LEU A 415 16.15 -1.23 31.83
CA LEU A 415 16.58 -2.50 32.42
C LEU A 415 17.74 -2.37 33.42
N GLY A 416 18.36 -1.19 33.53
CA GLY A 416 19.57 -1.01 34.31
C GLY A 416 20.83 -1.60 33.66
N ASN A 417 20.82 -1.84 32.35
CA ASN A 417 21.97 -2.39 31.61
C ASN A 417 23.00 -1.28 31.33
N VAL A 418 23.55 -0.65 32.37
CA VAL A 418 24.38 0.55 32.24
C VAL A 418 25.69 0.27 31.48
N ASP A 419 26.24 -0.94 31.61
CA ASP A 419 27.53 -1.32 31.01
C ASP A 419 27.55 -1.26 29.48
N VAL A 420 26.39 -1.47 28.83
CA VAL A 420 26.29 -1.45 27.36
C VAL A 420 25.89 -0.08 26.81
N ILE A 421 25.43 0.85 27.65
CA ILE A 421 24.92 2.16 27.22
C ILE A 421 25.99 2.94 26.46
N ASP A 422 27.22 3.00 26.96
CA ASP A 422 28.32 3.73 26.33
C ASP A 422 28.64 3.22 24.93
N TYR A 423 28.60 1.90 24.74
CA TYR A 423 28.77 1.27 23.43
C TYR A 423 27.64 1.67 22.47
N TYR A 424 26.38 1.52 22.91
CA TYR A 424 25.22 1.83 22.08
C TYR A 424 25.11 3.33 21.77
N ILE A 425 25.54 4.23 22.66
CA ILE A 425 25.61 5.68 22.41
C ILE A 425 26.59 5.96 21.27
N ARG A 426 27.80 5.39 21.31
CA ARG A 426 28.80 5.58 20.24
C ARG A 426 28.31 5.02 18.91
N SER A 427 27.73 3.83 18.92
CA SER A 427 27.16 3.19 17.72
C SER A 427 26.03 4.02 17.12
N THR A 428 25.10 4.49 17.96
CA THR A 428 23.96 5.34 17.55
C THR A 428 24.44 6.67 17.01
N TYR A 429 25.40 7.32 17.69
CA TYR A 429 25.99 8.58 17.24
C TYR A 429 26.62 8.45 15.83
N ARG A 430 27.42 7.40 15.60
CA ARG A 430 28.02 7.13 14.27
C ARG A 430 26.97 6.91 13.20
N PHE A 431 25.91 6.17 13.50
CA PHE A 431 24.83 5.90 12.54
C PHE A 431 24.10 7.20 12.16
N LEU A 432 23.72 8.00 13.15
CA LEU A 432 23.01 9.26 12.94
C LEU A 432 23.85 10.28 12.15
N LEU A 433 25.16 10.36 12.40
CA LEU A 433 26.06 11.18 11.58
C LEU A 433 26.13 10.68 10.13
N LYS A 434 26.25 9.37 9.92
CA LYS A 434 26.31 8.78 8.58
C LYS A 434 25.04 9.06 7.76
N LYS A 435 23.88 9.16 8.41
CA LYS A 435 22.57 9.39 7.77
C LYS A 435 22.14 10.86 7.75
N ASP A 436 23.01 11.79 8.18
CA ASP A 436 22.71 13.22 8.30
C ASP A 436 21.42 13.49 9.11
N ASP A 437 21.32 12.79 10.24
CA ASP A 437 20.12 12.73 11.09
C ASP A 437 20.38 13.19 12.54
N MET A 438 21.44 14.00 12.73
CA MET A 438 21.86 14.50 14.05
C MET A 438 21.22 15.86 14.37
N TYR A 439 19.92 15.85 14.60
CA TYR A 439 19.13 17.03 14.98
C TYR A 439 19.11 17.26 16.50
N ASP A 440 18.46 18.33 16.98
CA ASP A 440 18.51 18.72 18.38
C ASP A 440 17.83 17.69 19.28
N PHE A 441 16.76 17.05 18.79
CA PHE A 441 16.15 15.91 19.48
C PHE A 441 17.19 14.82 19.81
N GLN A 442 17.92 14.33 18.81
CA GLN A 442 18.90 13.26 18.95
C GLN A 442 20.05 13.70 19.87
N LYS A 443 20.54 14.93 19.71
CA LYS A 443 21.60 15.49 20.56
C LYS A 443 21.18 15.54 22.03
N TYR A 444 19.97 16.01 22.32
CA TYR A 444 19.47 16.10 23.69
C TYR A 444 19.30 14.73 24.32
N ILE A 445 18.77 13.76 23.58
CA ILE A 445 18.62 12.37 24.07
C ILE A 445 19.98 11.71 24.32
N LEU A 446 20.91 11.78 23.37
CA LEU A 446 22.23 11.16 23.54
C LEU A 446 23.02 11.80 24.69
N LYS A 447 22.96 13.13 24.82
CA LYS A 447 23.60 13.84 25.93
C LYS A 447 22.99 13.45 27.27
N PHE A 448 21.66 13.32 27.32
CA PHE A 448 20.94 12.89 28.51
C PHE A 448 21.30 11.46 28.91
N LEU A 449 21.25 10.50 27.99
CA LEU A 449 21.57 9.11 28.27
C LEU A 449 23.05 8.90 28.62
N LYS A 450 23.96 9.65 27.98
CA LYS A 450 25.38 9.66 28.37
C LYS A 450 25.57 10.21 29.78
N LYS A 451 24.78 11.20 30.18
CA LYS A 451 24.83 11.68 31.55
C LYS A 451 24.34 10.59 32.50
N LEU A 452 23.26 9.89 32.16
CA LEU A 452 22.71 8.84 33.01
C LEU A 452 23.54 7.55 33.11
N SER A 453 24.57 7.36 32.27
CA SER A 453 25.48 6.21 32.43
C SER A 453 26.41 6.35 33.65
N TYR A 454 26.51 7.54 34.26
CA TYR A 454 27.17 7.73 35.54
C TYR A 454 26.20 7.42 36.71
N ARG A 455 26.68 7.01 37.88
CA ARG A 455 25.80 6.70 39.04
C ARG A 455 25.10 7.96 39.54
N PHE A 456 23.77 8.04 39.39
CA PHE A 456 22.89 9.05 39.99
C PHE A 456 22.11 8.46 41.17
N THR A 457 21.87 9.25 42.21
CA THR A 457 20.82 8.97 43.21
C THR A 457 19.45 9.36 42.64
N GLU A 458 18.36 8.72 43.09
CA GLU A 458 16.99 9.03 42.63
C GLU A 458 16.67 10.53 42.69
N ASP A 459 17.11 11.20 43.75
CA ASP A 459 16.86 12.63 44.00
C ASP A 459 17.48 13.54 42.93
N LYS A 460 18.54 13.07 42.27
CA LYS A 460 19.23 13.78 41.18
C LYS A 460 18.71 13.40 39.79
N LEU A 461 17.95 12.31 39.65
CA LEU A 461 17.39 11.85 38.36
C LEU A 461 16.18 12.68 37.93
N ILE A 462 15.23 12.93 38.84
CA ILE A 462 14.00 13.69 38.53
C ILE A 462 14.31 15.08 37.93
N PRO A 463 15.27 15.88 38.47
CA PRO A 463 15.68 17.13 37.86
C PRO A 463 16.17 16.98 36.41
N GLU A 464 16.90 15.91 36.08
CA GLU A 464 17.40 15.67 34.72
C GLU A 464 16.27 15.28 33.76
N PHE A 465 15.31 14.47 34.19
CA PHE A 465 14.11 14.18 33.39
C PHE A 465 13.30 15.46 33.12
N LYS A 466 13.09 16.31 34.13
CA LYS A 466 12.42 17.62 33.98
C LYS A 466 13.17 18.52 33.00
N LYS A 467 14.51 18.53 33.08
CA LYS A 467 15.37 19.30 32.17
C LYS A 467 15.23 18.81 30.74
N LEU A 468 15.34 17.50 30.48
CA LEU A 468 15.17 16.95 29.14
C LEU A 468 13.77 17.25 28.60
N ARG A 469 12.71 17.07 29.41
CA ARG A 469 11.34 17.42 29.01
C ARG A 469 11.22 18.89 28.59
N LYS A 470 11.81 19.82 29.35
CA LYS A 470 11.83 21.25 29.01
C LYS A 470 12.55 21.53 27.69
N GLN A 471 13.58 20.76 27.35
CA GLN A 471 14.29 20.89 26.08
C GLN A 471 13.51 20.30 24.89
N LEU A 472 12.79 19.19 25.10
CA LEU A 472 12.05 18.50 24.03
C LEU A 472 10.70 19.14 23.70
N LEU A 473 10.00 19.72 24.69
CA LEU A 473 8.66 20.29 24.49
C LEU A 473 8.60 21.33 23.34
N PRO A 474 9.51 22.32 23.25
CA PRO A 474 9.51 23.28 22.13
C PRO A 474 9.72 22.64 20.76
N LEU A 475 10.40 21.48 20.70
CA LEU A 475 10.66 20.77 19.46
C LEU A 475 9.39 20.14 18.85
N GLN A 476 8.34 19.91 19.64
CA GLN A 476 7.05 19.40 19.13
C GLN A 476 6.38 20.39 18.15
N SER A 477 6.62 21.69 18.32
CA SER A 477 6.13 22.74 17.42
C SER A 477 7.09 23.09 16.29
N ASN A 478 8.33 22.59 16.33
CA ASN A 478 9.31 22.86 15.27
C ASN A 478 8.98 22.01 14.03
N PRO A 479 8.81 22.61 12.83
CA PRO A 479 8.41 21.89 11.62
C PRO A 479 9.29 20.70 11.22
N TYR A 480 10.57 20.71 11.60
CA TYR A 480 11.57 19.72 11.20
C TYR A 480 11.93 18.74 12.32
N GLU A 481 11.74 19.13 13.58
CA GLU A 481 12.01 18.28 14.75
C GLU A 481 10.77 17.51 15.22
N LYS A 482 9.56 18.00 14.91
CA LYS A 482 8.29 17.37 15.31
C LYS A 482 8.18 15.90 14.87
N ARG A 483 8.93 15.53 13.82
CA ARG A 483 9.04 14.16 13.30
C ARG A 483 9.36 13.14 14.38
N ALA A 484 10.24 13.48 15.32
CA ALA A 484 10.67 12.54 16.36
C ALA A 484 9.52 12.06 17.26
N PHE A 485 8.50 12.91 17.45
CA PHE A 485 7.34 12.63 18.29
C PHE A 485 6.26 11.82 17.57
N ILE A 486 6.42 11.55 16.27
CA ILE A 486 5.46 10.79 15.46
C ILE A 486 5.57 9.28 15.74
N TYR A 487 6.74 8.80 16.17
CA TYR A 487 7.05 7.37 16.29
C TYR A 487 6.80 6.83 17.69
N PHE A 488 7.16 7.60 18.71
CA PHE A 488 7.06 7.22 20.10
C PHE A 488 6.79 8.46 20.97
N ASP A 489 5.83 8.36 21.90
CA ASP A 489 5.50 9.47 22.82
C ASP A 489 6.51 9.52 23.98
N ILE A 490 7.70 10.03 23.66
CA ILE A 490 8.77 10.21 24.63
C ILE A 490 8.41 11.21 25.73
N ILE A 491 7.48 12.13 25.47
CA ILE A 491 7.02 13.09 26.48
C ILE A 491 6.19 12.36 27.53
N ALA A 492 5.29 11.45 27.14
CA ALA A 492 4.57 10.60 28.08
C ALA A 492 5.53 9.73 28.92
N TRP A 493 6.59 9.17 28.31
CA TRP A 493 7.62 8.45 29.04
C TRP A 493 8.33 9.33 30.09
N LEU A 494 8.76 10.54 29.73
CA LEU A 494 9.37 11.47 30.68
C LEU A 494 8.41 11.87 31.81
N GLU A 495 7.14 12.09 31.49
CA GLU A 495 6.11 12.40 32.49
C GLU A 495 5.89 11.25 33.46
N CYS A 496 5.85 10.01 32.96
CA CYS A 496 5.83 8.79 33.77
C CYS A 496 7.00 8.76 34.78
N LYS A 497 8.22 9.07 34.33
CA LYS A 497 9.41 9.11 35.21
C LYS A 497 9.37 10.24 36.23
N ILE A 498 8.89 11.41 35.84
CA ILE A 498 8.78 12.56 36.74
C ILE A 498 7.71 12.34 37.81
N GLN A 499 6.60 11.70 37.44
CA GLN A 499 5.42 11.50 38.30
C GLN A 499 5.43 10.16 39.05
N LYS A 500 6.37 9.26 38.75
CA LYS A 500 6.46 7.89 39.28
C LYS A 500 5.18 7.07 39.00
N ARG A 501 4.70 7.10 37.76
CA ARG A 501 3.50 6.37 37.26
C ARG A 501 3.85 5.57 36.02
N SER A 502 3.00 4.67 35.56
CA SER A 502 3.22 3.93 34.31
C SER A 502 3.02 4.81 33.06
N VAL A 503 3.61 4.42 31.93
CA VAL A 503 3.37 5.08 30.63
C VAL A 503 1.91 4.91 30.19
N ALA A 504 1.32 3.75 30.48
CA ALA A 504 -0.08 3.43 30.21
C ALA A 504 -1.04 4.44 30.87
N GLU A 505 -0.86 4.72 32.16
CA GLU A 505 -1.70 5.67 32.90
C GLU A 505 -1.63 7.08 32.33
N VAL A 506 -0.43 7.58 32.04
CA VAL A 506 -0.23 8.93 31.49
C VAL A 506 -0.90 9.10 30.13
N ILE A 507 -0.77 8.09 29.24
CA ILE A 507 -1.40 8.13 27.92
C ILE A 507 -2.92 8.00 28.03
N SER A 508 -3.42 7.13 28.92
CA SER A 508 -4.85 6.97 29.16
C SER A 508 -5.48 8.25 29.68
N GLU A 509 -4.82 8.94 30.63
CA GLU A 509 -5.29 10.23 31.15
C GLU A 509 -5.39 11.28 30.03
N LYS A 510 -4.37 11.40 29.18
CA LYS A 510 -4.39 12.30 28.01
C LYS A 510 -5.53 11.94 27.04
N ALA A 511 -5.73 10.66 26.78
CA ALA A 511 -6.79 10.17 25.92
C ALA A 511 -8.18 10.55 26.45
N GLN A 512 -8.42 10.38 27.75
CA GLN A 512 -9.68 10.75 28.40
C GLN A 512 -9.98 12.24 28.29
N VAL A 513 -8.97 13.11 28.40
CA VAL A 513 -9.13 14.56 28.23
C VAL A 513 -9.60 14.89 26.80
N ILE A 514 -8.99 14.28 25.79
CA ILE A 514 -9.35 14.51 24.38
C ILE A 514 -10.75 13.94 24.08
N LEU A 515 -11.05 12.72 24.56
CA LEU A 515 -12.37 12.09 24.43
C LEU A 515 -13.48 12.96 25.02
N LYS A 516 -13.28 13.51 26.23
CA LYS A 516 -14.24 14.42 26.87
C LYS A 516 -14.46 15.68 26.03
N LYS A 517 -13.41 16.26 25.43
CA LYS A 517 -13.53 17.42 24.54
C LYS A 517 -14.30 17.09 23.27
N GLN A 518 -14.01 15.96 22.63
CA GLN A 518 -14.70 15.54 21.40
C GLN A 518 -16.18 15.23 21.67
N ARG A 519 -16.51 14.58 22.79
CA ARG A 519 -17.90 14.31 23.19
C ARG A 519 -18.72 15.59 23.41
N LYS A 520 -18.09 16.70 23.79
CA LYS A 520 -18.78 17.99 23.95
C LYS A 520 -18.99 18.73 22.62
N ALA A 521 -18.23 18.38 21.59
CA ALA A 521 -18.27 19.02 20.28
C ALA A 521 -19.15 18.27 19.27
N ALA A 522 -19.47 17.01 19.54
CA ALA A 522 -20.44 16.18 18.82
C ALA A 522 -21.81 16.30 19.49
#